data_AF-A0A8C9FSP6-F1
#
_entry.id   AF-A0A8C9FSP6-F1
#
_cell.length_a   1.000
_cell.length_b   1.000
_cell.length_c   1.000
_cell.angle_alpha   90.00
_cell.angle_beta   90.00
_cell.angle_gamma   90.00
#
_symmetry.space_group_name_H-M   'P 1'
#
loop_
_entity.id
_entity.type
_entity.pdbx_description
1 polymer ?
#
loop_
_entity_poly.entity_id
_entity_poly.type
_entity_poly.pdbx_seq_one_letter_code
_entity_poly.pdbx_strand_id
1 'polypeptide(L)'
;MTGRAAAHRLLLFFTSLINKSLLAPFFSGEKKYFIAVFLSVKWLILGRTSGKMRGSRRMRVQLLKHEVVNINLKNKPDWIFEKNPDGLVPILETSKGQLIYESPITCEYLDEAFPGRKLMPSDPYERAFQKMLLEHFSKITTVISKALKEGRDLTTLKTDLAEKFGKLDEILSQRNTVFYGGDSTSLIDYMIWPWFERLEAFQLEGVLTHTPKLQRWMEAMRKDPAVKDTITDSQTFRIFLQLYYKNSPEACDYGL
;
A
#
# COMPACT_ATOMS: atom_id res chain seq x y z
N MET A 1 10.70 -33.23 -28.45
CA MET A 1 10.79 -31.77 -28.69
C MET A 1 9.75 -31.08 -27.79
N THR A 2 9.79 -31.12 -26.45
CA THR A 2 10.79 -30.65 -25.47
C THR A 2 11.25 -29.21 -25.69
N GLY A 3 10.64 -28.27 -24.96
CA GLY A 3 11.14 -26.90 -24.81
C GLY A 3 10.13 -25.87 -24.26
N ARG A 4 9.89 -25.89 -22.92
CA ARG A 4 9.24 -24.87 -22.06
C ARG A 4 7.73 -24.61 -22.30
N ALA A 5 6.75 -25.13 -21.55
CA ALA A 5 6.64 -25.50 -20.13
C ALA A 5 6.98 -24.38 -19.12
N ALA A 6 5.94 -23.98 -18.37
CA ALA A 6 5.95 -23.32 -17.07
C ALA A 6 6.28 -21.81 -16.97
N ALA A 7 5.28 -20.96 -17.25
CA ALA A 7 5.04 -19.68 -16.56
C ALA A 7 3.61 -19.16 -16.83
N HIS A 8 2.62 -20.04 -16.66
CA HIS A 8 1.23 -19.65 -16.45
C HIS A 8 1.03 -19.67 -14.92
N ARG A 9 0.62 -18.54 -14.34
CA ARG A 9 0.40 -18.24 -12.89
C ARG A 9 1.62 -17.62 -12.17
N LEU A 10 1.30 -16.62 -11.33
CA LEU A 10 2.15 -15.69 -10.56
C LEU A 10 2.72 -14.55 -11.44
N LEU A 11 2.33 -13.27 -11.33
CA LEU A 11 1.88 -12.49 -10.18
C LEU A 11 1.14 -11.21 -10.68
N LEU A 12 -0.08 -11.36 -11.18
CA LEU A 12 -1.08 -10.27 -11.22
C LEU A 12 -2.24 -10.74 -10.35
N PHE A 13 -2.07 -10.57 -9.05
CA PHE A 13 -3.12 -10.88 -8.09
C PHE A 13 -3.58 -9.62 -7.37
N PHE A 14 -4.90 -9.46 -7.49
CA PHE A 14 -5.76 -8.44 -6.93
C PHE A 14 -5.55 -7.06 -7.51
N THR A 15 -6.09 -6.86 -8.71
CA THR A 15 -7.32 -6.08 -8.82
C THR A 15 -8.11 -6.46 -10.08
N SER A 16 -8.95 -7.49 -9.97
CA SER A 16 -10.16 -7.68 -10.77
C SER A 16 -10.99 -8.76 -10.09
N LEU A 17 -12.02 -8.33 -9.40
CA LEU A 17 -13.22 -9.14 -9.24
C LEU A 17 -14.44 -8.23 -9.39
N ILE A 18 -14.47 -7.41 -10.45
CA ILE A 18 -15.73 -7.03 -11.08
C ILE A 18 -15.54 -7.12 -12.59
N ASN A 19 -16.02 -8.24 -13.12
CA ASN A 19 -16.39 -8.40 -14.51
C ASN A 19 -17.49 -7.37 -14.83
N LYS A 20 -17.28 -6.50 -15.82
CA LYS A 20 -18.21 -5.46 -16.30
C LYS A 20 -19.47 -6.02 -17.01
N SER A 21 -20.04 -7.14 -16.56
CA SER A 21 -21.24 -7.72 -17.18
C SER A 21 -22.32 -8.24 -16.22
N LEU A 22 -22.21 -8.04 -14.90
CA LEU A 22 -23.25 -8.41 -13.95
C LEU A 22 -23.48 -7.32 -12.89
N LEU A 23 -24.01 -6.18 -13.31
CA LEU A 23 -24.64 -5.19 -12.41
C LEU A 23 -26.14 -5.43 -12.18
N ALA A 24 -26.62 -6.67 -12.37
CA ALA A 24 -27.97 -7.07 -12.04
C ALA A 24 -27.95 -8.59 -11.80
N PRO A 25 -28.55 -9.18 -10.75
CA PRO A 25 -29.14 -8.65 -9.50
C PRO A 25 -28.83 -9.58 -8.29
N PHE A 26 -27.86 -9.32 -7.41
CA PHE A 26 -27.60 -10.23 -6.26
C PHE A 26 -27.12 -9.52 -4.98
N PHE A 27 -28.05 -8.85 -4.31
CA PHE A 27 -27.95 -8.56 -2.88
C PHE A 27 -28.49 -9.76 -2.09
N SER A 28 -27.63 -10.68 -1.66
CA SER A 28 -28.00 -11.62 -0.59
C SER A 28 -26.81 -12.00 0.30
N GLY A 29 -26.99 -11.75 1.60
CA GLY A 29 -26.71 -12.76 2.63
C GLY A 29 -25.38 -12.77 3.39
N GLU A 30 -24.28 -12.17 2.92
CA GLU A 30 -23.01 -12.23 3.64
C GLU A 30 -22.28 -10.88 3.70
N LYS A 31 -21.64 -10.58 4.84
CA LYS A 31 -20.90 -9.34 5.09
C LYS A 31 -19.78 -9.15 4.05
N LYS A 32 -20.08 -8.49 2.94
CA LYS A 32 -19.12 -8.07 1.92
C LYS A 32 -18.68 -6.64 2.20
N TYR A 33 -17.38 -6.39 2.14
CA TYR A 33 -16.79 -5.06 2.21
C TYR A 33 -16.27 -4.72 0.82
N PHE A 34 -16.66 -3.56 0.31
CA PHE A 34 -16.23 -3.02 -0.97
C PHE A 34 -15.06 -2.08 -0.72
N ILE A 35 -13.97 -2.25 -1.46
CA ILE A 35 -12.76 -1.47 -1.25
C ILE A 35 -12.27 -0.97 -2.60
N ALA A 36 -12.36 0.34 -2.81
CA ALA A 36 -11.57 1.02 -3.82
C ALA A 36 -10.18 1.20 -3.21
N VAL A 37 -9.18 0.45 -3.70
CA VAL A 37 -7.87 0.33 -3.03
C VAL A 37 -6.86 1.27 -3.68
N PHE A 38 -6.27 2.16 -2.88
CA PHE A 38 -4.91 2.66 -3.14
C PHE A 38 -3.92 1.67 -2.51
N LEU A 39 -2.75 1.47 -3.12
CA LEU A 39 -1.84 0.35 -2.79
C LEU A 39 -1.58 0.19 -1.29
N SER A 40 -1.52 1.27 -0.50
CA SER A 40 -1.36 1.27 0.98
C SER A 40 -2.46 0.57 1.78
N VAL A 41 -3.67 0.41 1.23
CA VAL A 41 -4.79 -0.26 1.93
C VAL A 41 -4.85 -1.75 1.59
N LYS A 42 -4.29 -2.15 0.45
CA LYS A 42 -4.26 -3.55 -0.03
C LYS A 42 -3.63 -4.51 0.99
N TRP A 43 -2.61 -4.04 1.72
CA TRP A 43 -1.82 -4.83 2.67
C TRP A 43 -2.61 -5.27 3.92
N LEU A 44 -3.47 -4.40 4.45
CA LEU A 44 -4.29 -4.71 5.64
C LEU A 44 -5.30 -5.83 5.37
N ILE A 45 -5.61 -6.08 4.11
CA ILE A 45 -6.75 -6.88 3.71
C ILE A 45 -6.32 -8.24 3.14
N LEU A 46 -5.12 -8.33 2.52
CA LEU A 46 -4.63 -9.52 1.80
C LEU A 46 -3.78 -10.49 2.62
N GLY A 47 -3.96 -10.60 3.92
CA GLY A 47 -3.17 -11.47 4.80
C GLY A 47 -3.28 -12.99 4.59
N ARG A 48 -3.00 -13.53 3.38
CA ARG A 48 -2.81 -14.95 2.94
C ARG A 48 -3.97 -15.66 2.20
N THR A 49 -3.97 -15.67 0.86
CA THR A 49 -4.69 -16.71 0.09
C THR A 49 -3.83 -17.97 -0.13
N SER A 50 -4.30 -19.09 0.42
CA SER A 50 -4.00 -20.50 0.09
C SER A 50 -2.74 -21.18 0.68
N GLY A 51 -2.94 -22.42 1.17
CA GLY A 51 -1.90 -23.40 1.48
C GLY A 51 -1.99 -24.03 2.87
N LYS A 52 -2.63 -25.21 2.97
CA LYS A 52 -2.66 -26.09 4.15
C LYS A 52 -1.26 -26.22 4.79
N MET A 53 -1.09 -25.79 6.03
CA MET A 53 -0.05 -26.32 6.92
C MET A 53 -0.60 -26.41 8.34
N ARG A 54 -0.65 -27.64 8.85
CA ARG A 54 -0.92 -27.96 10.26
C ARG A 54 0.26 -27.47 11.11
N GLY A 55 -0.07 -26.90 12.27
CA GLY A 55 0.84 -26.85 13.42
C GLY A 55 2.01 -25.87 13.33
N SER A 56 1.74 -24.57 13.41
CA SER A 56 2.69 -23.64 14.05
C SER A 56 1.99 -22.33 14.40
N ARG A 57 2.16 -21.85 15.63
CA ARG A 57 1.67 -20.54 16.07
C ARG A 57 2.42 -19.46 15.28
N ARG A 58 1.88 -19.03 14.13
CA ARG A 58 2.42 -17.95 13.30
C ARG A 58 1.43 -16.79 13.22
N MET A 59 1.98 -15.57 13.29
CA MET A 59 1.30 -14.29 13.20
C MET A 59 0.28 -14.31 12.06
N ARG A 60 -1.00 -14.11 12.40
CA ARG A 60 -2.08 -13.91 11.44
C ARG A 60 -2.29 -12.41 11.28
N VAL A 61 -1.71 -11.81 10.25
CA VAL A 61 -2.32 -10.63 9.63
C VAL A 61 -3.65 -11.13 9.06
N GLN A 62 -4.74 -10.44 9.40
CA GLN A 62 -6.09 -10.97 9.20
C GLN A 62 -6.48 -10.94 7.72
N LEU A 63 -6.97 -12.06 7.19
CA LEU A 63 -7.68 -12.07 5.90
C LEU A 63 -9.07 -11.55 6.14
N LEU A 64 -9.33 -10.34 5.65
CA LEU A 64 -10.68 -9.84 5.56
C LEU A 64 -11.25 -10.28 4.23
N LYS A 65 -12.41 -10.95 4.25
CA LYS A 65 -13.17 -11.22 3.03
C LYS A 65 -13.63 -9.88 2.48
N HIS A 66 -13.17 -9.53 1.28
CA HIS A 66 -13.40 -8.24 0.67
C HIS A 66 -13.50 -8.39 -0.85
N GLU A 67 -14.01 -7.34 -1.47
CA GLU A 67 -14.05 -7.16 -2.90
C GLU A 67 -13.27 -5.90 -3.26
N VAL A 68 -12.40 -6.01 -4.27
CA VAL A 68 -11.60 -4.88 -4.75
C VAL A 68 -12.17 -4.38 -6.07
N VAL A 69 -12.43 -3.08 -6.11
CA VAL A 69 -12.91 -2.39 -7.31
C VAL A 69 -11.90 -1.32 -7.70
N ASN A 70 -11.24 -1.55 -8.84
CA ASN A 70 -10.36 -0.55 -9.42
C ASN A 70 -11.15 0.61 -10.00
N ILE A 71 -10.59 1.79 -9.84
CA ILE A 71 -11.09 3.00 -10.48
C ILE A 71 -10.01 3.55 -11.39
N ASN A 72 -10.39 3.80 -12.64
CA ASN A 72 -9.55 4.55 -13.55
C ASN A 72 -9.53 6.02 -13.12
N LEU A 73 -8.39 6.49 -12.63
CA LEU A 73 -8.26 7.86 -12.10
C LEU A 73 -8.16 8.93 -13.19
N LYS A 74 -7.95 8.53 -14.45
CA LYS A 74 -7.96 9.41 -15.63
C LYS A 74 -9.33 9.51 -16.27
N ASN A 75 -10.16 8.48 -16.07
CA ASN A 75 -11.55 8.45 -16.51
C ASN A 75 -12.43 7.96 -15.34
N LYS A 76 -12.63 8.86 -14.36
CA LYS A 76 -13.36 8.54 -13.14
C LYS A 76 -14.85 8.34 -13.47
N PRO A 77 -15.50 7.27 -13.00
CA PRO A 77 -16.93 7.11 -13.16
C PRO A 77 -17.68 8.05 -12.21
N ASP A 78 -18.79 8.65 -12.65
CA ASP A 78 -19.51 9.68 -11.88
C ASP A 78 -19.98 9.20 -10.50
N TRP A 79 -20.33 7.92 -10.37
CA TRP A 79 -20.79 7.34 -9.09
C TRP A 79 -19.72 7.40 -7.98
N ILE A 80 -18.43 7.57 -8.31
CA ILE A 80 -17.41 7.68 -7.26
C ILE A 80 -17.63 8.89 -6.35
N PHE A 81 -18.20 9.97 -6.90
CA PHE A 81 -18.45 11.20 -6.14
C PHE A 81 -19.58 11.04 -5.11
N GLU A 82 -20.45 10.05 -5.29
CA GLU A 82 -21.43 9.62 -4.28
C GLU A 82 -20.78 8.85 -3.13
N LYS A 83 -19.58 8.29 -3.36
CA LYS A 83 -18.83 7.46 -2.40
C LYS A 83 -17.77 8.27 -1.64
N ASN A 84 -17.11 9.19 -2.33
CA ASN A 84 -16.18 10.17 -1.77
C ASN A 84 -16.36 11.49 -2.55
N PRO A 85 -16.74 12.60 -1.91
CA PRO A 85 -16.92 13.89 -2.57
C PRO A 85 -15.70 14.37 -3.38
N ASP A 86 -14.49 13.99 -2.97
CA ASP A 86 -13.25 14.35 -3.68
C ASP A 86 -12.93 13.39 -4.85
N GLY A 87 -13.70 12.31 -4.98
CA GLY A 87 -13.49 11.24 -5.95
C GLY A 87 -12.11 10.59 -5.83
N LEU A 88 -11.56 10.56 -4.60
CA LEU A 88 -10.25 10.00 -4.29
C LEU A 88 -10.39 8.58 -3.75
N VAL A 89 -9.36 7.78 -4.00
CA VAL A 89 -9.19 6.44 -3.43
C VAL A 89 -8.05 6.48 -2.40
N PRO A 90 -8.11 5.69 -1.32
CA PRO A 90 -9.02 4.57 -1.08
C PRO A 90 -10.40 4.95 -0.54
N ILE A 91 -11.39 4.08 -0.77
CA ILE A 91 -12.74 4.15 -0.17
C ILE A 91 -13.10 2.75 0.33
N LEU A 92 -13.52 2.63 1.59
CA LEU A 92 -14.17 1.46 2.16
C LEU A 92 -15.67 1.69 2.20
N GLU A 93 -16.42 0.72 1.68
CA GLU A 93 -17.86 0.63 1.87
C GLU A 93 -18.18 -0.66 2.62
N THR A 94 -18.85 -0.54 3.77
CA THR A 94 -19.23 -1.69 4.57
C THR A 94 -20.51 -2.33 4.03
N SER A 95 -20.78 -3.58 4.43
CA SER A 95 -22.06 -4.24 4.14
C SER A 95 -23.32 -3.49 4.61
N LYS A 96 -23.16 -2.45 5.44
CA LYS A 96 -24.25 -1.56 5.90
C LYS A 96 -24.37 -0.29 5.07
N GLY A 97 -23.60 -0.14 3.99
CA GLY A 97 -23.54 1.07 3.17
C GLY A 97 -22.79 2.24 3.82
N GLN A 98 -22.00 1.99 4.87
CA GLN A 98 -21.19 3.03 5.50
C GLN A 98 -19.94 3.28 4.66
N LEU A 99 -19.66 4.55 4.37
CA LEU A 99 -18.51 4.98 3.58
C LEU A 99 -17.41 5.53 4.50
N ILE A 100 -16.19 5.04 4.30
CA ILE A 100 -14.99 5.51 5.00
C ILE A 100 -13.93 5.78 3.92
N TYR A 101 -13.40 6.99 3.87
CA TYR A 101 -12.36 7.40 2.92
C TYR A 101 -11.18 8.00 3.67
N GLU A 102 -10.12 8.34 2.94
CA GLU A 102 -8.75 8.64 3.42
C GLU A 102 -7.95 7.41 3.84
N SER A 103 -6.72 7.31 3.33
CA SER A 103 -5.88 6.14 3.60
C SER A 103 -5.59 5.91 5.09
N PRO A 104 -5.26 6.91 5.93
CA PRO A 104 -5.00 6.66 7.35
C PRO A 104 -6.27 6.26 8.12
N ILE A 105 -7.41 6.88 7.77
CA ILE A 105 -8.70 6.65 8.44
C ILE A 105 -9.22 5.25 8.10
N THR A 106 -9.18 4.86 6.82
CA THR A 106 -9.55 3.50 6.38
C THR A 106 -8.70 2.44 7.06
N CYS A 107 -7.39 2.64 7.16
CA CYS A 107 -6.48 1.73 7.84
C CYS A 107 -6.75 1.62 9.36
N GLU A 108 -6.99 2.74 10.06
CA GLU A 108 -7.33 2.75 11.49
C GLU A 108 -8.69 2.05 11.74
N TYR A 109 -9.69 2.33 10.90
CA TYR A 109 -10.99 1.65 10.98
C TYR A 109 -10.86 0.13 10.83
N LEU A 110 -10.06 -0.35 9.85
CA LEU A 110 -9.83 -1.78 9.67
C LEU A 110 -9.14 -2.40 10.89
N ASP A 111 -8.15 -1.70 11.46
CA ASP A 111 -7.45 -2.18 12.65
C ASP A 111 -8.37 -2.24 13.88
N GLU A 112 -9.27 -1.27 14.05
CA GLU A 112 -10.20 -1.22 15.19
C GLU A 112 -11.37 -2.20 15.05
N ALA A 113 -12.04 -2.18 13.89
CA ALA A 113 -13.32 -2.87 13.66
C ALA A 113 -13.20 -4.40 13.59
N PHE A 114 -12.01 -4.93 13.28
CA PHE A 114 -11.81 -6.36 13.09
C PHE A 114 -11.00 -7.00 14.23
N PRO A 115 -11.33 -8.26 14.60
CA PRO A 115 -10.65 -8.97 15.68
C PRO A 115 -9.36 -9.64 15.17
N GLY A 116 -8.25 -9.51 15.87
CA GLY A 116 -7.01 -10.16 15.46
C GLY A 116 -5.80 -9.48 16.04
N ARG A 117 -4.65 -9.64 15.36
CA ARG A 117 -3.45 -8.87 15.69
C ARG A 117 -3.73 -7.40 15.38
N LYS A 118 -3.71 -6.55 16.41
CA LYS A 118 -3.75 -5.10 16.26
C LYS A 118 -2.41 -4.60 15.71
N LEU A 119 -2.47 -3.70 14.74
CA LEU A 119 -1.32 -3.05 14.12
C LEU A 119 -1.00 -1.71 14.77
N MET A 120 -2.00 -1.03 15.33
CA MET A 120 -1.78 0.10 16.23
C MET A 120 -1.44 -0.40 17.63
N PRO A 121 -0.52 0.28 18.33
CA PRO A 121 -0.20 -0.02 19.71
C PRO A 121 -1.34 0.41 20.64
N SER A 122 -1.49 -0.31 21.76
CA SER A 122 -2.48 0.03 22.79
C SER A 122 -2.05 1.22 23.66
N ASP A 123 -0.75 1.44 23.79
CA ASP A 123 -0.22 2.59 24.54
C ASP A 123 -0.56 3.91 23.83
N PRO A 124 -1.18 4.88 24.52
CA PRO A 124 -1.60 6.14 23.90
C PRO A 124 -0.45 6.95 23.30
N TYR A 125 0.71 6.96 23.94
CA TYR A 125 1.87 7.72 23.46
C TYR A 125 2.45 7.08 22.21
N GLU A 126 2.66 5.76 22.19
CA GLU A 126 3.13 5.04 21.01
C GLU A 126 2.15 5.17 19.84
N ARG A 127 0.84 5.23 20.12
CA ARG A 127 -0.19 5.49 19.11
C ARG A 127 -0.05 6.89 18.52
N ALA A 128 0.19 7.90 19.36
CA ALA A 128 0.46 9.27 18.92
C ALA A 128 1.77 9.36 18.14
N PHE A 129 2.82 8.64 18.56
CA PHE A 129 4.10 8.57 17.85
C PHE A 129 3.93 8.07 16.42
N GLN A 130 3.19 6.98 16.20
CA GLN A 130 2.93 6.48 14.85
C GLN A 130 2.21 7.52 13.98
N LYS A 131 1.24 8.25 14.54
CA LYS A 131 0.53 9.32 13.83
C LYS A 131 1.45 10.52 13.50
N MET A 132 2.30 10.93 14.45
CA MET A 132 3.29 11.99 14.22
C MET A 132 4.30 11.59 13.13
N LEU A 133 4.75 10.34 13.13
CA LEU A 133 5.67 9.84 12.11
C LEU A 133 5.01 9.81 10.73
N LEU A 134 3.73 9.41 10.65
CA LEU A 134 2.97 9.45 9.40
C LEU A 134 2.83 10.88 8.86
N GLU A 135 2.53 11.84 9.74
CA GLU A 135 2.43 13.26 9.39
C GLU A 135 3.79 13.84 8.96
N HIS A 136 4.89 13.42 9.59
CA HIS A 136 6.21 13.80 9.11
C HIS A 136 6.49 13.21 7.72
N PHE A 137 6.12 11.94 7.51
CA PHE A 137 6.31 11.25 6.25
C PHE A 137 5.47 11.84 5.10
N SER A 138 4.26 12.32 5.37
CA SER A 138 3.38 12.94 4.36
C SER A 138 4.07 14.10 3.63
N LYS A 139 4.91 14.86 4.32
CA LYS A 139 5.72 15.96 3.76
C LYS A 139 6.75 15.46 2.76
N ILE A 140 7.38 14.31 3.04
CA ILE A 140 8.31 13.64 2.11
C ILE A 140 7.55 13.21 0.85
N THR A 141 6.40 12.56 1.01
CA THR A 141 5.59 12.08 -0.12
C THR A 141 5.11 13.21 -1.02
N THR A 142 4.83 14.37 -0.45
CA THR A 142 4.45 15.60 -1.18
C THR A 142 5.60 16.10 -2.05
N VAL A 143 6.83 16.13 -1.50
CA VAL A 143 8.03 16.53 -2.24
C VAL A 143 8.28 15.60 -3.43
N ILE A 144 8.22 14.28 -3.21
CA ILE A 144 8.39 13.27 -4.27
C ILE A 144 7.30 13.44 -5.34
N SER A 145 6.03 13.49 -4.94
CA SER A 145 4.89 13.63 -5.87
C SER A 145 5.01 14.88 -6.74
N LYS A 146 5.35 16.02 -6.12
CA LYS A 146 5.55 17.29 -6.82
C LYS A 146 6.70 17.18 -7.82
N ALA A 147 7.82 16.58 -7.42
CA ALA A 147 8.97 16.43 -8.30
C ALA A 147 8.68 15.52 -9.51
N LEU A 148 7.99 14.41 -9.29
CA LEU A 148 7.58 13.49 -10.37
C LEU A 148 6.60 14.16 -11.35
N LYS A 149 5.67 14.98 -10.85
CA LYS A 149 4.70 15.71 -11.69
C LYS A 149 5.37 16.80 -12.53
N GLU A 150 6.30 17.54 -11.93
CA GLU A 150 6.94 18.70 -12.55
C GLU A 150 8.18 18.33 -13.38
N GLY A 151 8.65 17.09 -13.31
CA GLY A 151 9.89 16.67 -13.96
C GLY A 151 11.12 17.38 -13.38
N ARG A 152 11.14 17.64 -12.07
CA ARG A 152 12.25 18.34 -11.40
C ARG A 152 13.57 17.60 -11.59
N ASP A 153 14.68 18.35 -11.54
CA ASP A 153 16.03 17.78 -11.49
C ASP A 153 16.15 16.77 -10.34
N LEU A 154 16.46 15.53 -10.70
CA LEU A 154 16.61 14.43 -9.77
C LEU A 154 17.78 14.66 -8.80
N THR A 155 18.78 15.46 -9.17
CA THR A 155 19.96 15.71 -8.33
C THR A 155 19.58 16.45 -7.05
N THR A 156 18.90 17.59 -7.20
CA THR A 156 18.45 18.39 -6.04
C THR A 156 17.44 17.62 -5.19
N LEU A 157 16.54 16.86 -5.83
CA LEU A 157 15.58 15.99 -5.13
C LEU A 157 16.29 14.92 -4.30
N LYS A 158 17.31 14.26 -4.85
CA LYS A 158 18.07 13.21 -4.16
C LYS A 158 18.75 13.76 -2.90
N THR A 159 19.34 14.95 -2.97
CA THR A 159 19.97 15.59 -1.80
C THR A 159 18.96 15.89 -0.69
N ASP A 160 17.80 16.49 -1.02
CA ASP A 160 16.75 16.80 -0.05
C ASP A 160 16.17 15.51 0.59
N LEU A 161 15.96 14.46 -0.21
CA LEU A 161 15.47 13.17 0.29
C LEU A 161 16.49 12.44 1.15
N ALA A 162 17.78 12.51 0.83
CA ALA A 162 18.84 11.91 1.64
C ALA A 162 18.83 12.49 3.06
N GLU A 163 18.65 13.81 3.22
CA GLU A 163 18.52 14.43 4.55
C GLU A 163 17.26 13.93 5.28
N LYS A 164 16.11 13.89 4.60
CA LYS A 164 14.84 13.47 5.23
C LYS A 164 14.86 12.00 5.63
N PHE A 165 15.45 11.13 4.82
CA PHE A 165 15.61 9.72 5.17
C PHE A 165 16.70 9.48 6.21
N GLY A 166 17.71 10.35 6.31
CA GLY A 166 18.63 10.39 7.45
C GLY A 166 17.88 10.53 8.78
N LYS A 167 16.91 11.45 8.87
CA LYS A 167 16.08 11.61 10.08
C LYS A 167 15.24 10.37 10.40
N LEU A 168 14.75 9.67 9.38
CA LEU A 168 14.04 8.41 9.56
C LEU A 168 14.97 7.29 10.08
N ASP A 169 16.21 7.24 9.59
CA ASP A 169 17.25 6.33 10.08
C ASP A 169 17.63 6.61 11.54
N GLU A 170 17.75 7.88 11.92
CA GLU A 170 18.00 8.31 13.29
C GLU A 170 16.90 7.86 14.25
N ILE A 171 15.62 7.93 13.83
CA ILE A 171 14.49 7.43 14.63
C ILE A 171 14.65 5.92 14.89
N LEU A 172 14.97 5.12 13.87
CA LEU A 172 15.21 3.68 14.05
C LEU A 172 16.45 3.41 14.93
N SER A 173 17.48 4.25 14.81
CA SER A 173 18.68 4.18 15.65
C SER A 173 18.38 4.45 17.12
N GLN A 174 17.61 5.51 17.42
CA GLN A 174 17.24 5.90 18.77
C GLN A 174 16.32 4.87 19.44
N ARG A 175 15.35 4.35 18.69
CA ARG A 175 14.44 3.30 19.18
C ARG A 175 15.13 1.94 19.33
N ASN A 176 16.24 1.75 18.61
CA ASN A 176 17.00 0.49 18.56
C ASN A 176 16.13 -0.72 18.20
N THR A 177 15.19 -0.53 17.27
CA THR A 177 14.24 -1.54 16.81
C THR A 177 14.40 -1.78 15.30
N VAL A 178 13.86 -2.90 14.81
CA VAL A 178 13.86 -3.19 13.37
C VAL A 178 12.77 -2.40 12.65
N PHE A 179 11.60 -2.28 13.27
CA PHE A 179 10.43 -1.57 12.75
C PHE A 179 10.16 -0.30 13.56
N TYR A 180 9.42 0.64 12.98
CA TYR A 180 9.09 1.88 13.67
C TYR A 180 8.18 1.64 14.87
N GLY A 181 7.32 0.63 14.80
CA GLY A 181 6.48 0.19 15.91
C GLY A 181 7.14 -0.77 16.90
N GLY A 182 8.44 -1.09 16.75
CA GLY A 182 9.16 -2.00 17.64
C GLY A 182 9.75 -3.23 16.93
N ASP A 183 9.68 -4.39 17.59
CA ASP A 183 10.28 -5.64 17.08
C ASP A 183 9.43 -6.36 16.02
N SER A 184 8.22 -5.87 15.75
CA SER A 184 7.32 -6.43 14.74
C SER A 184 6.64 -5.34 13.92
N THR A 185 6.19 -5.67 12.71
CA THR A 185 5.52 -4.72 11.79
C THR A 185 4.28 -4.12 12.41
N SER A 186 4.12 -2.82 12.32
CA SER A 186 2.97 -2.08 12.85
C SER A 186 2.30 -1.26 11.76
N LEU A 187 1.20 -0.57 12.09
CA LEU A 187 0.44 0.18 11.08
C LEU A 187 1.32 1.21 10.36
N ILE A 188 2.17 1.92 11.10
CA ILE A 188 3.07 2.92 10.50
C ILE A 188 4.02 2.31 9.46
N ASP A 189 4.55 1.11 9.69
CA ASP A 189 5.45 0.45 8.74
C ASP A 189 4.74 0.17 7.41
N TYR A 190 3.51 -0.37 7.49
CA TYR A 190 2.68 -0.63 6.31
C TYR A 190 2.22 0.65 5.61
N MET A 191 2.00 1.75 6.35
CA MET A 191 1.56 3.02 5.77
C MET A 191 2.66 3.70 4.93
N ILE A 192 3.92 3.60 5.35
CA ILE A 192 5.04 4.26 4.65
C ILE A 192 5.70 3.35 3.61
N TRP A 193 5.67 2.03 3.79
CA TRP A 193 6.27 1.04 2.90
C TRP A 193 6.04 1.25 1.39
N PRO A 194 4.82 1.57 0.92
CA PRO A 194 4.55 1.69 -0.51
C PRO A 194 5.44 2.72 -1.23
N TRP A 195 5.89 3.77 -0.52
CA TRP A 195 6.82 4.76 -1.08
C TRP A 195 8.25 4.25 -1.18
N PHE A 196 8.68 3.42 -0.22
CA PHE A 196 10.00 2.79 -0.21
C PHE A 196 10.12 1.69 -1.25
N GLU A 197 9.06 0.90 -1.45
CA GLU A 197 8.98 -0.09 -2.53
C GLU A 197 9.23 0.55 -3.91
N ARG A 198 8.79 1.79 -4.11
CA ARG A 198 8.82 2.48 -5.41
C ARG A 198 10.07 3.29 -5.66
N LEU A 199 11.02 3.36 -4.72
CA LEU A 199 12.21 4.20 -4.88
C LEU A 199 12.99 3.87 -6.16
N GLU A 200 13.11 2.59 -6.51
CA GLU A 200 13.76 2.15 -7.75
C GLU A 200 13.01 2.63 -9.00
N ALA A 201 11.67 2.50 -9.01
CA ALA A 201 10.85 2.98 -10.12
C ALA A 201 10.92 4.51 -10.27
N PHE A 202 11.16 5.24 -9.17
CA PHE A 202 11.40 6.67 -9.15
C PHE A 202 12.84 7.07 -9.48
N GLN A 203 13.77 6.11 -9.64
CA GLN A 203 15.22 6.35 -9.81
C GLN A 203 15.85 7.09 -8.61
N LEU A 204 15.36 6.79 -7.41
CA LEU A 204 15.72 7.40 -6.15
C LEU A 204 16.48 6.46 -5.21
N GLU A 205 16.86 5.25 -5.61
CA GLU A 205 17.54 4.26 -4.77
C GLU A 205 18.84 4.79 -4.10
N GLY A 206 19.54 5.71 -4.76
CA GLY A 206 20.78 6.31 -4.24
C GLY A 206 20.61 7.20 -3.00
N VAL A 207 19.39 7.59 -2.63
CA VAL A 207 19.13 8.41 -1.44
C VAL A 207 19.32 7.66 -0.12
N LEU A 208 19.44 6.33 -0.17
CA LEU A 208 19.51 5.47 1.01
C LEU A 208 20.95 5.18 1.47
N THR A 209 21.99 5.65 0.76
CA THR A 209 23.40 5.26 0.97
C THR A 209 23.90 5.48 2.40
N HIS A 210 23.38 6.49 3.10
CA HIS A 210 23.77 6.84 4.46
C HIS A 210 22.75 6.43 5.52
N THR A 211 21.86 5.47 5.21
CA THR A 211 20.73 5.09 6.09
C THR A 211 20.71 3.58 6.39
N PRO A 212 21.69 3.05 7.14
CA PRO A 212 21.84 1.60 7.33
C PRO A 212 20.68 0.96 8.13
N LYS A 213 20.07 1.65 9.09
CA LYS A 213 18.91 1.13 9.83
C LYS A 213 17.67 1.12 8.94
N LEU A 214 17.49 2.16 8.13
CA LEU A 214 16.39 2.24 7.17
C LEU A 214 16.51 1.16 6.10
N GLN A 215 17.72 0.90 5.59
CA GLN A 215 17.98 -0.21 4.67
C GLN A 215 17.64 -1.56 5.33
N ARG A 216 18.05 -1.77 6.59
CA ARG A 216 17.68 -2.97 7.35
C ARG A 216 16.17 -3.10 7.53
N TRP A 217 15.47 -2.00 7.82
CA TRP A 217 14.01 -1.97 7.88
C TRP A 217 13.38 -2.34 6.53
N MET A 218 13.88 -1.80 5.41
CA MET A 218 13.39 -2.15 4.08
C MET A 218 13.59 -3.63 3.76
N GLU A 219 14.74 -4.21 4.09
CA GLU A 219 14.99 -5.64 3.93
C GLU A 219 14.05 -6.50 4.79
N ALA A 220 13.75 -6.06 6.01
CA ALA A 220 12.81 -6.73 6.89
C ALA A 220 11.38 -6.66 6.33
N MET A 221 10.97 -5.48 5.83
CA MET A 221 9.66 -5.30 5.19
C MET A 221 9.52 -6.20 3.96
N ARG A 222 10.52 -6.31 3.08
CA ARG A 222 10.47 -7.24 1.92
C ARG A 222 10.27 -8.71 2.31
N LYS A 223 10.63 -9.09 3.54
CA LYS A 223 10.46 -10.46 4.07
C LYS A 223 9.11 -10.67 4.76
N ASP A 224 8.39 -9.60 5.08
CA ASP A 224 7.04 -9.69 5.67
C ASP A 224 6.10 -10.39 4.66
N PRO A 225 5.31 -11.40 5.08
CA PRO A 225 4.46 -12.13 4.15
C PRO A 225 3.40 -11.28 3.46
N ALA A 226 2.77 -10.34 4.17
CA ALA A 226 1.80 -9.44 3.57
C ALA A 226 2.50 -8.52 2.57
N VAL A 227 3.73 -8.09 2.88
CA VAL A 227 4.53 -7.31 1.94
C VAL A 227 4.88 -8.11 0.67
N LYS A 228 5.42 -9.31 0.85
CA LYS A 228 5.85 -10.14 -0.27
C LYS A 228 4.73 -10.44 -1.27
N ASP A 229 3.50 -10.63 -0.77
CA ASP A 229 2.34 -11.00 -1.59
C ASP A 229 1.77 -9.84 -2.43
N THR A 230 2.18 -8.59 -2.17
CA THR A 230 1.65 -7.41 -2.86
C THR A 230 2.71 -6.46 -3.45
N ILE A 231 3.99 -6.86 -3.44
CA ILE A 231 5.05 -6.15 -4.17
C ILE A 231 4.72 -6.07 -5.67
N THR A 232 4.96 -4.90 -6.23
CA THR A 232 4.85 -4.61 -7.66
C THR A 232 6.24 -4.54 -8.30
N ASP A 233 6.38 -5.10 -9.50
CA ASP A 233 7.60 -4.98 -10.29
C ASP A 233 7.93 -3.51 -10.62
N SER A 234 9.21 -3.13 -10.49
CA SER A 234 9.65 -1.73 -10.63
C SER A 234 9.46 -1.19 -12.05
N GLN A 235 9.66 -2.02 -13.08
CA GLN A 235 9.47 -1.63 -14.48
C GLN A 235 7.99 -1.43 -14.79
N THR A 236 7.14 -2.34 -14.33
CA THR A 236 5.69 -2.25 -14.47
C THR A 236 5.17 -0.93 -13.88
N PHE A 237 5.60 -0.61 -12.66
CA PHE A 237 5.22 0.64 -12.01
C PHE A 237 5.76 1.88 -12.73
N ARG A 238 7.00 1.82 -13.24
CA ARG A 238 7.60 2.91 -14.02
C ARG A 238 6.80 3.21 -15.29
N ILE A 239 6.35 2.19 -16.01
CA ILE A 239 5.56 2.37 -17.23
C ILE A 239 4.16 2.90 -16.89
N PHE A 240 3.53 2.40 -15.83
CA PHE A 240 2.31 2.99 -15.27
C PHE A 240 2.47 4.50 -15.03
N LEU A 241 3.54 4.93 -14.37
CA LEU A 241 3.78 6.36 -14.10
C LEU A 241 3.94 7.17 -15.40
N GLN A 242 4.66 6.63 -16.39
CA GLN A 242 4.84 7.31 -17.68
C GLN A 242 3.51 7.54 -18.39
N LEU A 243 2.63 6.53 -18.41
CA LEU A 243 1.28 6.66 -18.98
C LEU A 243 0.41 7.61 -18.15
N TYR A 244 0.51 7.50 -16.82
CA TYR A 244 -0.28 8.32 -15.88
C TYR A 244 0.04 9.81 -16.02
N TYR A 245 1.31 10.20 -16.12
CA TYR A 245 1.68 11.61 -16.29
C TYR A 245 1.39 12.13 -17.70
N LYS A 246 1.25 11.25 -18.70
CA LYS A 246 0.74 11.59 -20.03
C LYS A 246 -0.78 11.64 -20.13
N ASN A 247 -1.50 11.47 -19.00
CA ASN A 247 -2.96 11.40 -18.95
C ASN A 247 -3.57 10.31 -19.86
N SER A 248 -2.84 9.22 -20.12
CA SER A 248 -3.37 8.09 -20.89
C SER A 248 -4.46 7.38 -20.08
N PRO A 249 -5.63 7.09 -20.66
CA PRO A 249 -6.68 6.32 -20.00
C PRO A 249 -6.25 4.87 -19.74
N GLU A 250 -5.31 4.33 -20.52
CA GLU A 250 -4.75 2.99 -20.34
C GLU A 250 -3.80 2.90 -19.14
N ALA A 251 -3.40 4.03 -18.54
CA ALA A 251 -2.45 4.04 -17.44
C ALA A 251 -2.88 3.13 -16.29
N CYS A 252 -4.12 3.29 -15.81
CA CYS A 252 -4.64 2.50 -14.68
C CYS A 252 -4.83 1.01 -15.01
N ASP A 253 -4.87 0.66 -16.30
CA ASP A 253 -5.07 -0.70 -16.80
C ASP A 253 -3.77 -1.27 -17.40
N TYR A 254 -2.63 -0.61 -17.24
CA TYR A 254 -1.36 -1.07 -17.79
C TYR A 254 -0.93 -2.39 -17.17
N GLY A 255 -0.71 -3.39 -18.03
CA GLY A 255 -0.35 -4.75 -17.62
C GLY A 255 -1.55 -5.64 -17.27
N LEU A 256 -2.78 -5.20 -17.54
CA LEU A 256 -4.01 -6.02 -17.48
C LEU A 256 -4.32 -6.72 -18.81
#